data_AF-A0A3D0WCU4-F1
#
_entry.id   AF-A0A3D0WCU4-F1
#
_cell.length_a   1.000
_cell.length_b   1.000
_cell.length_c   1.000
_cell.angle_alpha   90.00
_cell.angle_beta   90.00
_cell.angle_gamma   90.00
#
_symmetry.space_group_name_H-M   'P 1'
#
loop_
_entity.id
_entity.type
_entity.pdbx_description
1 polymer ?
#
loop_
_entity_poly.entity_id
_entity_poly.type
_entity_poly.pdbx_seq_one_letter_code
_entity_poly.pdbx_strand_id
1 'polypeptide(L)'
;AERDSFARRVSLLIEALNSAAIDITKALSADVADTAWAAYLKGDRGVFTRRAVRLLDPADLREIAALYDADDGFHDQVNRYIHDFEAMLRLVLAQRDGSPMGVTLLSSDSGKLYVALAQAIERLRT
;
A
#
# COMPACT_ATOMS: atom_id res chain seq x y z
N ALA A 1 -1.04 -28.79 -6.86
CA ALA A 1 -1.94 -28.75 -5.68
C ALA A 1 -1.68 -27.51 -4.80
N GLU A 2 -0.59 -27.45 -4.01
CA GLU A 2 -0.32 -26.28 -3.15
C GLU A 2 -0.01 -25.00 -3.94
N ARG A 3 0.82 -25.08 -4.99
CA ARG A 3 1.11 -23.92 -5.87
C ARG A 3 -0.14 -23.37 -6.56
N ASP A 4 -1.07 -24.23 -6.99
CA ASP A 4 -2.34 -23.81 -7.62
C ASP A 4 -3.31 -23.19 -6.62
N SER A 5 -3.21 -23.57 -5.34
CA SER A 5 -4.00 -22.97 -4.27
C SER A 5 -3.44 -21.59 -3.89
N PHE A 6 -2.12 -21.44 -3.87
CA PHE A 6 -1.45 -20.16 -3.66
C PHE A 6 -1.75 -19.18 -4.79
N ALA A 7 -1.57 -19.59 -6.04
CA ALA A 7 -1.83 -18.73 -7.20
C ALA A 7 -3.27 -18.21 -7.23
N ARG A 8 -4.27 -19.07 -6.95
CA ARG A 8 -5.68 -18.65 -6.84
C ARG A 8 -5.92 -17.68 -5.69
N ARG A 9 -5.33 -17.94 -4.52
CA ARG A 9 -5.50 -17.11 -3.33
C ARG A 9 -4.85 -15.74 -3.51
N VAL A 10 -3.70 -15.68 -4.18
CA VAL A 10 -3.03 -14.43 -4.57
C VAL A 10 -3.86 -13.67 -5.62
N SER A 11 -4.42 -14.34 -6.63
CA SER A 11 -5.27 -13.69 -7.64
C SER A 11 -6.48 -12.99 -7.01
N LEU A 12 -7.19 -13.67 -6.11
CA LEU A 12 -8.34 -13.09 -5.41
C LEU A 12 -7.96 -11.88 -4.55
N LEU A 13 -6.79 -11.93 -3.90
CA LEU A 13 -6.29 -10.79 -3.12
C LEU A 13 -5.90 -9.61 -4.02
N ILE A 14 -5.28 -9.87 -5.18
CA ILE A 14 -4.94 -8.84 -6.16
C ILE A 14 -6.21 -8.17 -6.71
N GLU A 15 -7.24 -8.95 -7.03
CA GLU A 15 -8.51 -8.44 -7.53
C GLU A 15 -9.22 -7.55 -6.49
N ALA A 16 -9.30 -8.02 -5.24
CA ALA A 16 -9.87 -7.26 -4.13
C ALA A 16 -9.09 -5.96 -3.88
N LEU A 17 -7.75 -6.04 -3.89
CA LEU A 17 -6.87 -4.90 -3.70
C LEU A 17 -7.03 -3.87 -4.81
N ASN A 18 -7.09 -4.30 -6.07
CA ASN A 18 -7.27 -3.41 -7.20
C ASN A 18 -8.62 -2.69 -7.14
N SER A 19 -9.69 -3.39 -6.75
CA SER A 19 -11.00 -2.76 -6.56
C SER A 19 -10.95 -1.68 -5.47
N ALA A 20 -10.39 -2.00 -4.31
CA ALA A 20 -10.25 -1.05 -3.21
C ALA A 20 -9.33 0.13 -3.56
N ALA A 21 -8.25 -0.10 -4.32
CA ALA A 21 -7.38 0.97 -4.80
C ALA A 21 -8.14 1.97 -5.67
N ILE A 22 -8.99 1.47 -6.58
CA ILE A 22 -9.80 2.31 -7.47
C ILE A 22 -10.78 3.16 -6.66
N ASP A 23 -11.47 2.56 -5.69
CA ASP A 23 -12.48 3.27 -4.91
C ASP A 23 -11.84 4.34 -3.99
N ILE A 24 -10.69 4.04 -3.38
CA ILE A 24 -9.90 5.01 -2.62
C ILE A 24 -9.38 6.15 -3.52
N THR A 25 -8.86 5.83 -4.70
CA THR A 25 -8.32 6.85 -5.62
C THR A 25 -9.42 7.80 -6.13
N LYS A 26 -10.63 7.28 -6.36
CA LYS A 26 -11.81 8.10 -6.69
C LYS A 26 -12.18 9.04 -5.55
N ALA A 27 -12.11 8.58 -4.30
CA ALA A 27 -12.41 9.40 -3.12
C ALA A 27 -11.37 10.51 -2.90
N LEU A 28 -10.10 10.26 -3.25
CA LEU A 28 -8.99 11.20 -3.06
C LEU A 28 -8.85 12.29 -4.14
N SER A 29 -9.74 12.36 -5.14
CA SER A 29 -9.68 13.37 -6.22
C SER A 29 -8.31 13.47 -6.90
N ALA A 30 -7.86 12.38 -7.53
CA ALA A 30 -6.90 12.35 -8.64
C ALA A 30 -5.76 13.41 -8.66
N ASP A 31 -4.86 13.41 -7.68
CA ASP A 31 -3.43 13.70 -7.89
C ASP A 31 -2.66 13.42 -6.59
N VAL A 32 -2.14 12.20 -6.47
CA VAL A 32 -1.23 11.82 -5.38
C VAL A 32 0.12 11.52 -6.03
N ALA A 33 1.09 12.39 -5.78
CA ALA A 33 2.25 12.64 -6.62
C ALA A 33 3.11 11.41 -6.99
N ASP A 34 3.51 11.35 -8.26
CA ASP A 34 4.25 10.24 -8.89
C ASP A 34 5.78 10.29 -8.69
N THR A 35 6.35 11.32 -8.06
CA THR A 35 7.79 11.65 -8.17
C THR A 35 8.68 11.28 -6.97
N ALA A 36 8.15 10.74 -5.87
CA ALA A 36 8.97 10.35 -4.71
C ALA A 36 9.56 8.92 -4.78
N TRP A 37 9.03 8.07 -5.67
CA TRP A 37 9.32 6.62 -5.69
C TRP A 37 10.71 6.26 -6.24
N ALA A 38 11.21 7.03 -7.22
CA ALA A 38 12.51 6.77 -7.86
C ALA A 38 13.71 6.95 -6.91
N ALA A 39 13.62 7.90 -5.97
CA ALA A 39 14.67 8.14 -4.97
C ALA A 39 14.73 7.02 -3.91
N TYR A 40 13.57 6.45 -3.55
CA TYR A 40 13.46 5.35 -2.60
C TYR A 40 14.12 4.05 -3.11
N LEU A 41 13.87 3.70 -4.38
CA LEU A 41 14.44 2.48 -4.99
C LEU A 41 15.96 2.54 -5.22
N LYS A 42 16.54 3.74 -5.21
CA LYS A 42 18.00 3.96 -5.35
C LYS A 42 18.74 3.84 -4.01
N GLY A 43 18.03 3.82 -2.88
CA GLY A 43 18.58 3.91 -1.53
C GLY A 43 19.21 2.64 -0.98
N ASP A 44 18.47 1.54 -0.85
CA ASP A 44 19.03 0.21 -0.55
C ASP A 44 17.92 -0.85 -0.55
N ARG A 45 18.02 -1.88 -1.39
CA ARG A 45 16.96 -2.90 -1.57
C ARG A 45 16.92 -3.94 -0.43
N GLY A 46 17.89 -3.93 0.48
CA GLY A 46 17.96 -4.84 1.64
C GLY A 46 17.35 -4.30 2.93
N VAL A 47 17.02 -3.01 3.00
CA VAL A 47 16.55 -2.35 4.22
C VAL A 47 15.06 -2.06 4.12
N PHE A 48 14.25 -3.11 4.00
CA PHE A 48 12.79 -2.97 4.16
C PHE A 48 12.38 -2.66 5.61
N THR A 49 13.34 -2.45 6.53
CA THR A 49 13.09 -2.46 7.97
C THR A 49 13.29 -1.15 8.71
N ARG A 50 13.82 -0.04 8.17
CA ARG A 50 14.04 1.11 9.08
C ARG A 50 14.27 2.50 8.48
N ARG A 51 13.45 2.93 7.53
CA ARG A 51 13.25 4.37 7.28
C ARG A 51 11.90 4.61 6.63
N ALA A 52 11.03 5.35 7.32
CA ALA A 52 9.75 5.80 6.78
C ALA A 52 10.04 6.68 5.56
N VAL A 53 9.60 6.22 4.40
CA VAL A 53 9.70 6.99 3.17
C VAL A 53 8.57 7.98 3.17
N ARG A 54 8.85 9.27 3.42
CA ARG A 54 7.89 10.33 3.13
C ARG A 54 7.74 10.45 1.62
N LEU A 55 6.76 9.73 1.08
CA LEU A 55 6.45 9.68 -0.35
C LEU A 55 5.50 10.79 -0.77
N LEU A 56 4.70 11.27 0.17
CA LEU A 56 3.70 12.31 -0.07
C LEU A 56 4.13 13.62 0.56
N ASP A 57 3.69 14.71 -0.07
CA ASP A 57 3.83 16.02 0.52
C ASP A 57 2.98 16.09 1.81
N PRO A 58 3.41 16.87 2.83
CA PRO A 58 2.66 17.02 4.07
C PRO A 58 1.24 17.58 3.89
N ALA A 59 0.93 18.18 2.73
CA ALA A 59 -0.42 18.62 2.38
C ALA A 59 -1.32 17.40 2.09
N ASP A 60 -0.92 16.55 1.15
CA ASP A 60 -1.66 15.33 0.76
C ASP A 60 -1.88 14.40 1.97
N LEU A 61 -0.86 14.23 2.82
CA LEU A 61 -0.99 13.42 4.03
C LEU A 61 -2.06 13.97 5.00
N ARG A 62 -2.20 15.30 5.08
CA ARG A 62 -3.22 15.93 5.92
C ARG A 62 -4.61 15.81 5.30
N GLU A 63 -4.71 15.87 3.98
CA GLU A 63 -5.98 15.70 3.28
C GLU A 63 -6.51 14.27 3.41
N ILE A 64 -5.65 13.26 3.21
CA ILE A 64 -6.00 11.85 3.44
C ILE A 64 -6.44 11.64 4.89
N ALA A 65 -5.70 12.19 5.85
CA ALA A 65 -6.03 12.06 7.27
C ALA A 65 -7.36 12.75 7.63
N ALA A 66 -7.61 13.94 7.10
CA ALA A 66 -8.86 14.65 7.30
C ALA A 66 -10.06 13.91 6.69
N LEU A 67 -9.90 13.32 5.49
CA LEU A 67 -10.93 12.51 4.87
C LEU A 67 -11.18 11.21 5.64
N TYR A 68 -10.11 10.58 6.15
CA TYR A 68 -10.18 9.40 7.00
C TYR A 68 -10.97 9.64 8.30
N ASP A 69 -10.81 10.80 8.93
CA ASP A 69 -11.56 11.16 10.13
C ASP A 69 -13.01 11.60 9.84
N ALA A 70 -13.27 12.11 8.64
CA ALA A 70 -14.56 12.72 8.29
C ALA A 70 -15.55 11.75 7.60
N ASP A 71 -15.07 10.68 6.99
CA ASP A 71 -15.88 9.72 6.21
C ASP A 71 -15.64 8.27 6.68
N ASP A 72 -16.60 7.71 7.40
CA ASP A 72 -16.57 6.33 7.91
C ASP A 72 -16.43 5.29 6.77
N GLY A 73 -17.01 5.56 5.60
CA GLY A 73 -16.90 4.69 4.43
C GLY A 73 -15.49 4.70 3.85
N PHE A 74 -14.84 5.86 3.82
CA PHE A 74 -13.44 5.99 3.43
C PHE A 74 -12.51 5.36 4.47
N HIS A 75 -12.77 5.59 5.76
CA HIS A 75 -12.07 4.94 6.88
C HIS A 75 -12.05 3.41 6.73
N ASP A 76 -13.21 2.79 6.48
CA ASP A 76 -13.33 1.36 6.32
C ASP A 76 -12.61 0.83 5.07
N GLN A 77 -12.68 1.57 3.96
CA GLN A 77 -11.96 1.24 2.72
C GLN A 77 -10.45 1.27 2.94
N VAL A 78 -9.93 2.31 3.60
CA VAL A 78 -8.50 2.45 3.91
C VAL A 78 -8.01 1.33 4.82
N ASN A 79 -8.75 1.03 5.89
CA ASN A 79 -8.38 -0.04 6.83
C ASN A 79 -8.37 -1.42 6.15
N ARG A 80 -9.38 -1.69 5.31
CA ARG A 80 -9.44 -2.93 4.52
C ARG A 80 -8.26 -3.02 3.55
N TYR A 81 -7.96 -1.93 2.84
CA TYR A 81 -6.85 -1.88 1.90
C TYR A 81 -5.51 -2.19 2.55
N ILE A 82 -5.21 -1.55 3.68
CA ILE A 82 -3.98 -1.79 4.45
C ILE A 82 -3.92 -3.26 4.88
N HIS A 83 -5.00 -3.78 5.46
CA HIS A 83 -5.08 -5.16 5.93
C HIS A 83 -4.83 -6.18 4.80
N ASP A 84 -5.50 -6.01 3.66
CA ASP A 84 -5.42 -6.94 2.53
C ASP A 84 -4.05 -6.87 1.85
N PHE A 85 -3.47 -5.67 1.73
CA PHE A 85 -2.12 -5.50 1.23
C PHE A 85 -1.08 -6.21 2.11
N GLU A 86 -1.17 -6.04 3.44
CA GLU A 86 -0.28 -6.74 4.36
C GLU A 86 -0.47 -8.27 4.34
N ALA A 87 -1.70 -8.74 4.21
CA ALA A 87 -1.98 -10.18 4.09
C ALA A 87 -1.32 -10.76 2.83
N MET A 88 -1.43 -10.07 1.70
CA MET A 88 -0.74 -10.44 0.45
C MET A 88 0.78 -10.36 0.60
N LEU A 89 1.31 -9.30 1.22
CA LEU A 89 2.76 -9.16 1.44
C LEU A 89 3.31 -10.30 2.29
N ARG A 90 2.62 -10.68 3.38
CA ARG A 90 2.97 -11.85 4.21
C ARG A 90 3.01 -13.14 3.40
N LEU A 91 2.03 -13.35 2.52
CA LEU A 91 1.97 -14.53 1.64
C LEU A 91 3.12 -14.57 0.64
N VAL A 92 3.46 -13.44 0.03
CA VAL A 92 4.58 -13.32 -0.92
C VAL A 92 5.92 -13.55 -0.23
N LEU A 93 6.15 -12.91 0.92
CA LEU A 93 7.41 -13.05 1.68
C LEU A 93 7.62 -14.46 2.24
N ALA A 94 6.54 -15.24 2.46
CA ALA A 94 6.62 -16.63 2.89
C ALA A 94 7.10 -17.60 1.79
N GLN A 95 7.21 -17.16 0.53
CA GLN A 95 7.73 -17.99 -0.57
C GLN A 95 9.26 -18.06 -0.57
N ARG A 96 9.82 -19.15 -1.11
CA ARG A 96 11.27 -19.40 -1.19
C ARG A 96 12.05 -18.26 -1.89
N ASP A 97 11.46 -17.65 -2.93
CA ASP A 97 11.97 -16.48 -3.66
C ASP A 97 11.13 -15.22 -3.38
N GLY A 98 10.56 -15.13 -2.17
CA GLY A 98 9.59 -14.10 -1.79
C GLY A 98 10.17 -12.69 -1.70
N SER A 99 11.47 -12.55 -1.45
CA SER A 99 12.10 -11.23 -1.29
C SER A 99 12.10 -10.39 -2.58
N PRO A 100 12.57 -10.89 -3.74
CA PRO A 100 12.43 -10.18 -5.02
C PRO A 100 10.97 -9.84 -5.36
N MET A 101 10.04 -10.78 -5.15
CA MET A 101 8.61 -10.58 -5.42
C MET A 101 7.99 -9.53 -4.50
N GLY A 102 8.40 -9.49 -3.23
CA GLY A 102 8.00 -8.46 -2.28
C GLY A 102 8.44 -7.08 -2.71
N VAL A 103 9.68 -6.93 -3.20
CA VAL A 103 10.16 -5.65 -3.74
C VAL A 103 9.34 -5.21 -4.95
N THR A 104 9.05 -6.11 -5.90
CA THR A 104 8.19 -5.80 -7.06
C THR A 104 6.79 -5.37 -6.63
N LEU A 105 6.18 -6.08 -5.67
CA LEU A 105 4.85 -5.77 -5.17
C LEU A 105 4.80 -4.39 -4.49
N LEU A 106 5.77 -4.11 -3.63
CA LEU A 106 5.88 -2.82 -2.95
C LEU A 106 6.22 -1.69 -3.91
N SER A 107 6.83 -2.01 -5.06
CA SER A 107 7.14 -1.06 -6.14
C SER A 107 6.00 -0.78 -7.11
N SER A 108 4.88 -1.49 -6.98
CA SER A 108 3.68 -1.24 -7.79
C SER A 108 2.94 0.01 -7.31
N ASP A 109 2.02 0.52 -8.14
CA ASP A 109 1.14 1.64 -7.75
C ASP A 109 0.27 1.30 -6.54
N SER A 110 -0.11 0.03 -6.37
CA SER A 110 -0.76 -0.45 -5.14
C SER A 110 0.17 -0.34 -3.93
N GLY A 111 1.45 -0.65 -4.08
CA GLY A 111 2.44 -0.49 -3.02
C GLY A 111 2.65 0.96 -2.61
N LYS A 112 2.66 1.88 -3.59
CA LYS A 112 2.70 3.33 -3.32
C LYS A 112 1.49 3.79 -2.53
N LEU A 113 0.28 3.39 -2.95
CA LEU A 113 -0.97 3.72 -2.26
C LEU A 113 -0.97 3.19 -0.82
N TYR A 114 -0.53 1.95 -0.61
CA TYR A 114 -0.38 1.37 0.74
C TYR A 114 0.51 2.24 1.64
N VAL A 115 1.68 2.66 1.15
CA VAL A 115 2.63 3.47 1.93
C VAL A 115 2.09 4.88 2.19
N ALA A 116 1.34 5.46 1.26
CA ALA A 116 0.67 6.74 1.43
C ALA A 116 -0.37 6.69 2.56
N LEU A 117 -1.27 5.71 2.52
CA LEU A 117 -2.34 5.54 3.51
C LEU A 117 -1.80 5.23 4.91
N ALA A 118 -0.84 4.31 5.00
CA ALA A 118 -0.20 3.95 6.27
C ALA A 118 0.48 5.16 6.92
N GLN A 119 1.10 6.03 6.13
CA GLN A 119 1.71 7.27 6.65
C GLN A 119 0.68 8.30 7.09
N ALA A 120 -0.42 8.46 6.35
CA ALA A 120 -1.46 9.40 6.72
C ALA A 120 -2.07 9.03 8.08
N ILE A 121 -2.38 7.75 8.30
CA ILE A 121 -2.96 7.27 9.56
C ILE A 121 -1.95 7.26 10.71
N GLU A 122 -0.68 6.94 10.46
CA GLU A 122 0.35 7.00 11.51
C GLU A 122 0.48 8.41 12.10
N ARG A 123 0.29 9.45 11.29
CA ARG A 123 0.30 10.85 11.77
C ARG A 123 -0.88 11.19 12.69
N LEU A 124 -2.00 10.50 12.59
CA LEU A 124 -3.14 10.69 13.50
C LEU A 124 -2.85 10.14 14.90
N ARG A 125 -1.88 9.22 15.03
CA ARG A 125 -1.51 8.57 16.29
C ARG A 125 -0.47 9.35 17.11
N THR A 126 0.14 10.39 16.53
CA THR A 126 1.22 11.21 17.13
C THR A 126 0.76 12.61 17.44
#